data_AF-A0A530GPG6-F1
#
_entry.id   AF-A0A530GPG6-F1
#
_cell.length_a   1.000
_cell.length_b   1.000
_cell.length_c   1.000
_cell.angle_alpha   90.00
_cell.angle_beta   90.00
_cell.angle_gamma   90.00
#
_symmetry.space_group_name_H-M   'P 1'
#
loop_
_entity.id
_entity.type
_entity.pdbx_description
1 polymer ?
#
loop_
_entity_poly.entity_id
_entity_poly.type
_entity_poly.pdbx_seq_one_letter_code
_entity_poly.pdbx_strand_id
1 'polypeptide(L)'
;LYTRLIRQNDEVEARVIGSIMRVVDSQDNAAPALDVLASREIEMVTMTVTEKGYCHIPSSGALDLEHPDVAHDLANPEAPRSVPGILAQALELRIATHGRPVTLLSCDNIPTNGTILGNVVRAFAERRGGKLADWIEANVAFPSAMVDRIAPATTAADIDTVEQRYGYHDSALVVGEAVLDHPLAETLADHE
;
A
#
# COMPACT_ATOMS: atom_id res chain seq x y z
N LEU A 1 -2.01 14.37 -12.44
CA LEU A 1 -3.00 15.14 -11.64
C LEU A 1 -4.31 14.38 -11.66
N TYR A 2 -5.13 14.53 -10.64
CA TYR A 2 -6.50 14.01 -10.61
C TYR A 2 -7.40 14.92 -9.76
N THR A 3 -8.70 14.87 -9.97
CA THR A 3 -9.68 15.64 -9.22
C THR A 3 -10.27 14.79 -8.10
N ARG A 4 -10.25 15.31 -6.88
CA ARG A 4 -11.04 14.83 -5.75
C ARG A 4 -12.36 15.57 -5.74
N LEU A 5 -13.46 14.84 -5.77
CA LEU A 5 -14.82 15.36 -5.62
C LEU A 5 -15.39 14.95 -4.26
N ILE A 6 -15.60 15.93 -3.38
CA ILE A 6 -16.29 15.71 -2.10
C ILE A 6 -17.76 16.07 -2.27
N ARG A 7 -18.65 15.17 -1.86
CA ARG A 7 -20.09 15.41 -1.79
C ARG A 7 -20.57 15.38 -0.35
N GLN A 8 -21.29 16.41 0.05
CA GLN A 8 -21.98 16.48 1.34
C GLN A 8 -23.30 17.21 1.16
N ASN A 9 -24.42 16.48 1.32
CA ASN A 9 -25.76 16.99 1.00
C ASN A 9 -25.81 17.53 -0.45
N ASP A 10 -26.24 18.77 -0.64
CA ASP A 10 -26.30 19.45 -1.94
C ASP A 10 -24.98 20.17 -2.31
N GLU A 11 -23.95 20.11 -1.45
CA GLU A 11 -22.66 20.74 -1.68
C GLU A 11 -21.67 19.78 -2.36
N VAL A 12 -20.94 20.33 -3.33
CA VAL A 12 -19.93 19.63 -4.11
C VAL A 12 -18.66 20.48 -4.13
N GLU A 13 -17.60 19.97 -3.53
CA GLU A 13 -16.25 20.56 -3.58
C GLU A 13 -15.38 19.74 -4.54
N ALA A 14 -14.78 20.39 -5.53
CA ALA A 14 -13.78 19.77 -6.39
C ALA A 14 -12.40 20.39 -6.12
N ARG A 15 -11.38 19.53 -5.99
CA ARG A 15 -9.99 19.96 -5.84
C ARG A 15 -9.08 19.12 -6.72
N VAL A 16 -8.24 19.78 -7.53
CA VAL A 16 -7.17 19.12 -8.26
C VAL A 16 -6.04 18.77 -7.30
N ILE A 17 -5.66 17.51 -7.27
CA ILE A 17 -4.60 16.95 -6.43
C ILE A 17 -3.38 16.61 -7.31
N GLY A 18 -2.21 17.02 -6.81
CA GLY A 18 -0.92 16.84 -7.47
C GLY A 18 0.13 16.14 -6.61
N SER A 19 -0.28 15.44 -5.54
CA SER A 19 0.66 14.70 -4.68
C SER A 19 1.20 13.42 -5.31
N ILE A 20 0.52 12.88 -6.34
CA ILE A 20 1.01 11.73 -7.11
C ILE A 20 1.93 12.25 -8.22
N MET A 21 3.24 12.04 -8.04
CA MET A 21 4.28 12.52 -8.96
C MET A 21 4.57 11.54 -10.10
N ARG A 22 4.44 10.23 -9.84
CA ARG A 22 4.72 9.15 -10.79
C ARG A 22 3.75 8.00 -10.53
N VAL A 23 3.24 7.41 -11.59
CA VAL A 23 2.49 6.14 -11.56
C VAL A 23 3.35 5.10 -12.26
N VAL A 24 3.50 3.94 -11.64
CA VAL A 24 4.13 2.78 -12.25
C VAL A 24 3.10 1.66 -12.35
N ASP A 25 3.04 1.04 -13.52
CA ASP A 25 2.24 -0.17 -13.72
C ASP A 25 3.13 -1.39 -13.52
N SER A 26 2.66 -2.34 -12.73
CA SER A 26 3.35 -3.60 -12.42
C SER A 26 2.40 -4.78 -12.44
N GLN A 27 1.29 -4.66 -13.19
CA GLN A 27 0.31 -5.73 -13.32
C GLN A 27 0.89 -6.98 -14.00
N ASP A 28 1.68 -6.79 -15.06
CA ASP A 28 2.27 -7.90 -15.83
C ASP A 28 3.64 -8.36 -15.31
N ASN A 29 4.38 -7.45 -14.66
CA ASN A 29 5.70 -7.73 -14.12
C ASN A 29 6.04 -6.78 -12.96
N ALA A 30 6.71 -7.29 -11.93
CA ALA A 30 7.01 -6.54 -10.70
C ALA A 30 8.18 -5.54 -10.84
N ALA A 31 8.94 -5.56 -11.93
CA ALA A 31 10.19 -4.80 -12.04
C ALA A 31 10.01 -3.26 -11.85
N PRO A 32 8.97 -2.60 -12.40
CA PRO A 32 8.74 -1.18 -12.16
C PRO A 32 8.43 -0.85 -10.70
N ALA A 33 7.71 -1.72 -9.98
CA ALA A 33 7.48 -1.56 -8.55
C ALA A 33 8.77 -1.77 -7.77
N LEU A 34 9.56 -2.81 -8.08
CA LEU A 34 10.83 -3.10 -7.41
C LEU A 34 11.84 -1.95 -7.55
N ASP A 35 11.95 -1.33 -8.74
CA ASP A 35 12.79 -0.15 -8.98
C ASP A 35 12.44 0.99 -8.02
N VAL A 36 11.15 1.27 -7.82
CA VAL A 36 10.69 2.33 -6.93
C VAL A 36 10.89 1.94 -5.46
N LEU A 37 10.40 0.76 -5.06
CA LEU A 37 10.43 0.31 -3.66
C LEU A 37 11.86 0.16 -3.11
N ALA A 38 12.81 -0.21 -3.97
CA ALA A 38 14.21 -0.34 -3.60
C ALA A 38 14.99 0.99 -3.62
N SER A 39 14.38 2.10 -4.07
CA SER A 39 15.06 3.39 -4.17
C SER A 39 15.39 3.98 -2.79
N ARG A 40 16.58 4.61 -2.70
CA ARG A 40 17.07 5.30 -1.50
C ARG A 40 16.18 6.46 -1.05
N GLU A 41 15.42 7.04 -1.97
CA GLU A 41 14.50 8.16 -1.73
C GLU A 41 13.20 7.71 -1.06
N ILE A 42 12.87 6.42 -1.13
CA ILE A 42 11.68 5.86 -0.47
C ILE A 42 12.02 5.51 0.98
N GLU A 43 11.39 6.24 1.89
CA GLU A 43 11.49 6.06 3.35
C GLU A 43 10.23 5.41 3.94
N MET A 44 9.09 5.51 3.23
CA MET A 44 7.81 4.91 3.61
C MET A 44 7.09 4.35 2.39
N VAL A 45 6.45 3.20 2.56
CA VAL A 45 5.56 2.57 1.57
C VAL A 45 4.19 2.40 2.21
N THR A 46 3.17 3.02 1.61
CA THR A 46 1.77 2.85 2.01
C THR A 46 1.05 1.89 1.08
N MET A 47 0.15 1.07 1.61
CA MET A 47 -0.49 -0.02 0.83
C MET A 47 -2.02 -0.03 0.98
N THR A 48 -2.72 -0.18 -0.15
CA THR A 48 -4.17 -0.43 -0.22
C THR A 48 -4.41 -1.59 -1.19
N VAL A 49 -4.13 -2.81 -0.72
CA VAL A 49 -4.08 -4.03 -1.55
C VAL A 49 -5.25 -4.97 -1.30
N THR A 50 -6.22 -4.53 -0.48
CA THR A 50 -7.33 -5.33 0.07
C THR A 50 -6.85 -6.43 1.02
N GLU A 51 -7.78 -7.00 1.80
CA GLU A 51 -7.50 -8.11 2.73
C GLU A 51 -6.81 -9.30 2.06
N LYS A 52 -7.17 -9.60 0.81
CA LYS A 52 -6.62 -10.73 0.06
C LYS A 52 -5.17 -10.51 -0.37
N GLY A 53 -4.74 -9.26 -0.50
CA GLY A 53 -3.37 -8.94 -0.95
C GLY A 53 -2.29 -9.42 0.01
N TYR A 54 -2.59 -9.56 1.30
CA TYR A 54 -1.63 -9.98 2.33
C TYR A 54 -1.31 -11.48 2.30
N CYS A 55 -2.04 -12.28 1.52
CA CYS A 55 -1.88 -13.75 1.47
C CYS A 55 -1.88 -14.39 2.87
N HIS A 56 -2.74 -13.91 3.77
CA HIS A 56 -2.81 -14.39 5.15
C HIS A 56 -4.00 -15.34 5.34
N ILE A 57 -3.91 -16.21 6.33
CA ILE A 57 -4.99 -17.06 6.79
C ILE A 57 -5.91 -16.20 7.67
N PRO A 58 -7.18 -15.95 7.30
CA PRO A 58 -8.04 -14.99 8.02
C PRO A 58 -8.26 -15.31 9.50
N SER A 59 -8.23 -16.59 9.87
CA SER A 59 -8.45 -17.03 11.25
C SER A 59 -7.26 -16.80 12.18
N SER A 60 -6.04 -16.63 11.64
CA SER A 60 -4.81 -16.53 12.43
C SER A 60 -3.96 -15.30 12.12
N GLY A 61 -4.18 -14.65 10.97
CA GLY A 61 -3.30 -13.57 10.49
C GLY A 61 -1.93 -14.05 10.02
N ALA A 62 -1.67 -15.36 10.04
CA ALA A 62 -0.39 -15.93 9.59
C ALA A 62 -0.32 -15.99 8.06
N LEU A 63 0.90 -15.94 7.51
CA LEU A 63 1.12 -16.16 6.07
C LEU A 63 0.57 -17.53 5.65
N ASP A 64 -0.25 -17.54 4.60
CA ASP A 64 -0.69 -18.76 3.94
C ASP A 64 0.40 -19.26 2.99
N LEU A 65 1.18 -20.24 3.44
CA LEU A 65 2.24 -20.86 2.65
C LEU A 65 1.72 -21.73 1.50
N GLU A 66 0.45 -22.11 1.53
CA GLU A 66 -0.19 -22.86 0.45
C GLU A 66 -0.79 -21.93 -0.61
N HIS A 67 -0.80 -20.62 -0.37
CA HIS A 67 -1.25 -19.64 -1.35
C HIS A 67 -0.40 -19.74 -2.64
N PRO A 68 -1.02 -19.89 -3.83
CA PRO A 68 -0.29 -20.13 -5.09
C PRO A 68 0.80 -19.09 -5.39
N ASP A 69 0.51 -17.81 -5.12
CA ASP A 69 1.50 -16.75 -5.36
C ASP A 69 2.64 -16.77 -4.34
N VAL A 70 2.39 -17.17 -3.09
CA VAL A 70 3.44 -17.31 -2.07
C VAL A 70 4.37 -18.48 -2.43
N ALA A 71 3.79 -19.62 -2.82
CA ALA A 71 4.56 -20.76 -3.30
C ALA A 71 5.35 -20.44 -4.58
N HIS A 72 4.76 -19.68 -5.52
CA HIS A 72 5.44 -19.19 -6.72
C HIS A 72 6.63 -18.30 -6.35
N ASP A 73 6.43 -17.33 -5.46
CA ASP A 73 7.45 -16.34 -5.10
C ASP A 73 8.63 -16.96 -4.35
N LEU A 74 8.38 -17.96 -3.49
CA LEU A 74 9.44 -18.70 -2.82
C LEU A 74 10.30 -19.50 -3.80
N ALA A 75 9.70 -20.02 -4.88
CA ALA A 75 10.42 -20.75 -5.92
C ALA A 75 11.09 -19.83 -6.96
N ASN A 76 10.56 -18.62 -7.17
CA ASN A 76 11.00 -17.66 -8.19
C ASN A 76 11.28 -16.29 -7.58
N PRO A 77 12.31 -16.17 -6.70
CA PRO A 77 12.55 -14.98 -5.89
C PRO A 77 12.70 -13.68 -6.69
N GLU A 78 13.27 -13.75 -7.89
CA GLU A 78 13.53 -12.60 -8.77
C GLU A 78 12.30 -12.12 -9.57
N ALA A 79 11.22 -12.90 -9.58
CA ALA A 79 9.98 -12.59 -10.31
C ALA A 79 8.74 -12.79 -9.42
N PRO A 80 8.64 -12.05 -8.29
CA PRO A 80 7.54 -12.19 -7.35
C PRO A 80 6.23 -11.61 -7.90
N ARG A 81 5.12 -12.11 -7.36
CA ARG A 81 3.75 -11.74 -7.72
C ARG A 81 2.93 -11.30 -6.51
N SER A 82 3.15 -11.95 -5.36
CA SER A 82 2.47 -11.63 -4.12
C SER A 82 3.04 -10.37 -3.49
N VAL A 83 2.24 -9.66 -2.71
CA VAL A 83 2.70 -8.52 -1.91
C VAL A 83 3.87 -8.91 -0.98
N PRO A 84 3.80 -9.99 -0.18
CA PRO A 84 4.93 -10.39 0.67
C PRO A 84 6.21 -10.67 -0.14
N GLY A 85 6.11 -11.31 -1.30
CA GLY A 85 7.26 -11.60 -2.15
C GLY A 85 7.85 -10.35 -2.81
N ILE A 86 7.02 -9.43 -3.31
CA ILE A 86 7.47 -8.15 -3.87
C ILE A 86 8.19 -7.33 -2.80
N LEU A 87 7.63 -7.24 -1.59
CA LEU A 87 8.25 -6.52 -0.48
C LEU A 87 9.57 -7.19 -0.07
N ALA A 88 9.60 -8.52 0.09
CA ALA A 88 10.83 -9.24 0.43
C ALA A 88 11.94 -8.99 -0.60
N GLN A 89 11.64 -9.08 -1.90
CA GLN A 89 12.59 -8.79 -2.97
C GLN A 89 13.06 -7.34 -2.94
N ALA A 90 12.16 -6.37 -2.76
CA ALA A 90 12.53 -4.97 -2.65
C ALA A 90 13.46 -4.71 -1.45
N LEU A 91 13.18 -5.33 -0.30
CA LEU A 91 14.01 -5.21 0.89
C LEU A 91 15.40 -5.81 0.70
N GLU A 92 15.53 -6.96 0.03
CA GLU A 92 16.83 -7.51 -0.34
C GLU A 92 17.62 -6.58 -1.26
N LEU A 93 16.96 -5.96 -2.26
CA LEU A 93 17.57 -4.96 -3.12
C LEU A 93 18.04 -3.74 -2.32
N ARG A 94 17.26 -3.28 -1.34
CA ARG A 94 17.69 -2.21 -0.41
C ARG A 94 18.93 -2.64 0.36
N ILE A 95 18.96 -3.84 0.95
CA ILE A 95 20.12 -4.37 1.68
C ILE A 95 21.37 -4.38 0.81
N ALA A 96 21.25 -4.88 -0.43
CA ALA A 96 22.37 -4.99 -1.36
C ALA A 96 22.91 -3.64 -1.86
N THR A 97 22.10 -2.57 -1.81
CA THR A 97 22.46 -1.27 -2.37
C THR A 97 22.87 -0.25 -1.31
N HIS A 98 22.03 -0.01 -0.30
CA HIS A 98 22.24 1.06 0.66
C HIS A 98 21.82 0.75 2.11
N GLY A 99 21.06 -0.33 2.33
CA GLY A 99 20.68 -0.84 3.65
C GLY A 99 19.90 0.15 4.53
N ARG A 100 19.16 1.11 3.95
CA ARG A 100 18.42 2.11 4.74
C ARG A 100 17.11 1.51 5.28
N PRO A 101 16.73 1.82 6.53
CA PRO A 101 15.43 1.50 7.08
C PRO A 101 14.27 1.97 6.20
N VAL A 102 13.09 1.36 6.39
CA VAL A 102 11.85 1.74 5.70
C VAL A 102 10.65 1.43 6.58
N THR A 103 9.62 2.26 6.48
CA THR A 103 8.32 2.00 7.12
C THR A 103 7.36 1.39 6.09
N LEU A 104 6.76 0.25 6.43
CA LEU A 104 5.72 -0.39 5.63
C LEU A 104 4.38 -0.20 6.36
N LEU A 105 3.52 0.66 5.81
CA LEU A 105 2.24 1.05 6.42
C LEU A 105 1.07 0.50 5.61
N SER A 106 0.25 -0.34 6.22
CA SER A 106 -1.04 -0.71 5.65
C SER A 106 -2.06 0.41 5.85
N CYS A 107 -2.78 0.73 4.79
CA CYS A 107 -3.95 1.60 4.77
C CYS A 107 -5.21 0.81 4.37
N ASP A 108 -5.20 -0.52 4.49
CA ASP A 108 -6.40 -1.34 4.30
C ASP A 108 -7.23 -1.37 5.59
N ASN A 109 -8.55 -1.45 5.44
CA ASN A 109 -9.50 -1.50 6.54
C ASN A 109 -9.57 -2.91 7.16
N ILE A 110 -8.49 -3.32 7.82
CA ILE A 110 -8.34 -4.60 8.51
C ILE A 110 -7.89 -4.29 9.95
N PRO A 111 -8.46 -4.94 10.98
CA PRO A 111 -7.97 -4.79 12.34
C PRO A 111 -6.49 -5.15 12.45
N THR A 112 -5.70 -4.34 13.17
CA THR A 112 -4.27 -4.59 13.39
C THR A 112 -3.47 -4.79 12.08
N ASN A 113 -3.82 -4.04 11.04
CA ASN A 113 -3.25 -4.19 9.69
C ASN A 113 -1.71 -4.16 9.64
N GLY A 114 -1.05 -3.33 10.46
CA GLY A 114 0.40 -3.31 10.61
C GLY A 114 0.96 -4.63 11.16
N THR A 115 0.31 -5.20 12.17
CA THR A 115 0.68 -6.50 12.74
C THR A 115 0.55 -7.61 11.69
N ILE A 116 -0.54 -7.64 10.92
CA ILE A 116 -0.73 -8.62 9.84
C ILE A 116 0.37 -8.46 8.78
N LEU A 117 0.61 -7.24 8.31
CA LEU A 117 1.66 -6.96 7.33
C LEU A 117 3.05 -7.40 7.83
N GLY A 118 3.39 -7.07 9.08
CA GLY A 118 4.64 -7.47 9.71
C GLY A 118 4.78 -9.00 9.79
N ASN A 119 3.73 -9.69 10.23
CA ASN A 119 3.72 -11.15 10.32
C ASN A 119 3.95 -11.81 8.97
N VAL A 120 3.24 -11.39 7.92
CA VAL A 120 3.37 -12.02 6.60
C VAL A 120 4.72 -11.77 5.95
N VAL A 121 5.26 -10.56 6.09
CA VAL A 121 6.59 -10.20 5.54
C VAL A 121 7.71 -10.92 6.29
N ARG A 122 7.66 -10.98 7.62
CA ARG A 122 8.64 -11.71 8.44
C ARG A 122 8.60 -13.21 8.17
N ALA A 123 7.40 -13.82 8.17
CA ALA A 123 7.24 -15.24 7.88
C ALA A 123 7.74 -15.60 6.46
N PHE A 124 7.47 -14.74 5.47
CA PHE A 124 7.99 -14.94 4.11
C PHE A 124 9.53 -14.87 4.09
N ALA A 125 10.11 -13.88 4.77
CA ALA A 125 11.56 -13.72 4.87
C ALA A 125 12.25 -14.90 5.58
N GLU A 126 11.65 -15.45 6.64
CA GLU A 126 12.15 -16.65 7.31
C GLU A 126 12.21 -17.86 6.37
N ARG A 127 11.19 -18.03 5.53
CA ARG A 127 11.15 -19.11 4.52
C ARG A 127 12.15 -18.91 3.40
N ARG A 128 12.37 -17.66 3.00
CA ARG A 128 13.39 -17.27 2.02
C ARG A 128 14.81 -17.52 2.54
N GLY A 129 15.01 -17.34 3.85
CA GLY A 129 16.25 -17.63 4.56
C GLY A 129 17.30 -16.52 4.45
N GLY A 130 18.54 -16.85 4.83
CA GLY A 130 19.64 -15.89 4.84
C GLY A 130 19.52 -14.87 5.99
N LYS A 131 19.82 -13.60 5.70
CA LYS A 131 19.83 -12.51 6.69
C LYS A 131 18.62 -11.58 6.60
N LEU A 132 17.65 -11.91 5.75
CA LEU A 132 16.53 -11.00 5.45
C LEU A 132 15.63 -10.80 6.68
N ALA A 133 15.27 -11.89 7.37
CA ALA A 133 14.43 -11.82 8.57
C ALA A 133 15.09 -10.98 9.68
N ASP A 134 16.37 -11.23 9.97
CA ASP A 134 17.14 -10.46 10.97
C ASP A 134 17.22 -8.98 10.60
N TRP A 135 17.41 -8.66 9.32
CA TRP A 135 17.47 -7.28 8.86
C TRP A 135 16.10 -6.60 8.97
N ILE A 136 15.00 -7.29 8.63
CA ILE A 136 13.64 -6.79 8.77
C ILE A 136 13.35 -6.45 10.23
N GLU A 137 13.72 -7.33 11.17
CA GLU A 137 13.52 -7.09 12.61
C GLU A 137 14.18 -5.78 13.06
N ALA A 138 15.41 -5.53 12.59
CA ALA A 138 16.20 -4.40 13.04
C ALA A 138 15.92 -3.08 12.28
N ASN A 139 15.32 -3.13 11.08
CA ASN A 139 15.29 -1.97 10.17
C ASN A 139 13.92 -1.65 9.56
N VAL A 140 12.88 -2.45 9.80
CA VAL A 140 11.57 -2.24 9.19
C VAL A 140 10.50 -2.04 10.25
N ALA A 141 9.79 -0.92 10.14
CA ALA A 141 8.64 -0.60 10.99
C ALA A 141 7.33 -0.99 10.31
N PHE A 142 6.40 -1.56 11.09
CA PHE A 142 5.08 -2.00 10.64
C PHE A 142 3.95 -1.37 11.48
N PRO A 143 3.80 -0.03 11.48
CA PRO A 143 2.74 0.64 12.22
C PRO A 143 1.36 0.20 11.73
N SER A 144 0.39 0.12 12.65
CA SER A 144 -1.01 -0.04 12.28
C SER A 144 -1.67 1.33 12.14
N ALA A 145 -2.61 1.46 11.19
CA ALA A 145 -3.42 2.65 11.02
C ALA A 145 -4.90 2.31 10.97
N MET A 146 -5.73 3.23 11.47
CA MET A 146 -7.17 3.25 11.23
C MET A 146 -7.43 4.18 10.05
N VAL A 147 -8.12 3.67 9.04
CA VAL A 147 -8.56 4.45 7.89
C VAL A 147 -10.08 4.46 7.86
N ASP A 148 -10.66 5.66 7.79
CA ASP A 148 -12.10 5.82 7.76
C ASP A 148 -12.45 6.95 6.79
N ARG A 149 -12.84 6.55 5.58
CA ARG A 149 -13.45 7.42 4.57
C ARG A 149 -14.18 6.58 3.56
N ILE A 150 -15.46 6.87 3.35
CA ILE A 150 -16.23 6.31 2.26
C ILE A 150 -15.75 6.96 0.95
N ALA A 151 -15.27 6.12 0.04
CA ALA A 151 -14.85 6.47 -1.32
C ALA A 151 -15.59 5.56 -2.31
N PRO A 152 -16.79 5.94 -2.77
CA PRO A 152 -17.56 5.14 -3.73
C PRO A 152 -16.82 5.00 -5.06
N ALA A 153 -17.17 3.95 -5.81
CA ALA A 153 -16.70 3.82 -7.18
C ALA A 153 -17.17 5.02 -8.02
N THR A 154 -16.23 5.66 -8.72
CA THR A 154 -16.52 6.77 -9.63
C THR A 154 -17.43 6.30 -10.77
N THR A 155 -18.49 7.07 -11.04
CA THR A 155 -19.44 6.83 -12.13
C THR A 155 -19.24 7.82 -13.28
N ALA A 156 -19.77 7.50 -14.47
CA ALA A 156 -19.76 8.42 -15.62
C ALA A 156 -20.47 9.74 -15.30
N ALA A 157 -21.57 9.71 -14.54
CA ALA A 157 -22.29 10.90 -14.12
C ALA A 157 -21.45 11.82 -13.21
N ASP A 158 -20.52 11.26 -12.43
CA ASP A 158 -19.61 12.06 -11.61
C ASP A 158 -18.62 12.83 -12.47
N ILE A 159 -18.08 12.19 -13.50
CA ILE A 159 -17.19 12.80 -14.49
C ILE A 159 -17.93 13.90 -15.25
N ASP A 160 -19.16 13.61 -15.73
CA ASP A 160 -20.00 14.59 -16.41
C ASP A 160 -20.30 15.82 -15.52
N THR A 161 -20.50 15.60 -14.22
CA THR A 161 -20.71 16.69 -13.26
C THR A 161 -19.50 17.63 -13.19
N VAL A 162 -18.29 17.07 -13.16
CA VAL A 162 -17.05 17.86 -13.13
C VAL A 162 -16.87 18.61 -14.44
N GLU A 163 -17.11 17.95 -15.57
CA GLU A 163 -16.97 18.55 -16.90
C GLU A 163 -17.94 19.72 -17.09
N GLN A 164 -19.22 19.55 -16.73
CA GLN A 164 -20.24 20.59 -16.85
C GLN A 164 -19.99 21.78 -15.90
N ARG A 165 -19.55 21.51 -14.66
CA ARG A 165 -19.41 22.56 -13.62
C ARG A 165 -18.09 23.30 -13.68
N TYR A 166 -17.01 22.63 -14.08
CA TYR A 166 -15.64 23.17 -14.02
C TYR A 166 -14.95 23.26 -15.40
N GLY A 167 -15.57 22.74 -16.47
CA GLY A 167 -15.12 22.94 -17.85
C GLY A 167 -13.96 22.06 -18.29
N TYR A 168 -13.66 20.96 -17.59
CA TYR A 168 -12.64 20.00 -17.97
C TYR A 168 -13.06 18.55 -17.68
N HIS A 169 -12.63 17.64 -18.56
CA HIS A 169 -12.82 16.21 -18.42
C HIS A 169 -11.68 15.60 -17.59
N ASP A 170 -12.00 14.77 -16.59
CA ASP A 170 -11.00 14.04 -15.80
C ASP A 170 -11.41 12.57 -15.61
N SER A 171 -10.72 11.67 -16.32
CA SER A 171 -10.93 10.23 -16.23
C SER A 171 -10.33 9.59 -14.98
N ALA A 172 -9.54 10.33 -14.20
CA ALA A 172 -8.94 9.90 -12.93
C ALA A 172 -9.69 10.44 -11.70
N LEU A 173 -10.90 10.98 -11.89
CA LEU A 173 -11.77 11.50 -10.83
C LEU A 173 -11.96 10.48 -9.70
N VAL A 174 -11.83 10.95 -8.46
CA VAL A 174 -12.13 10.17 -7.24
C VAL A 174 -13.21 10.87 -6.43
N VAL A 175 -14.29 10.15 -6.12
CA VAL A 175 -15.39 10.64 -5.28
C VAL A 175 -15.17 10.22 -3.83
N GLY A 176 -15.49 11.10 -2.88
CA GLY A 176 -15.48 10.77 -1.46
C GLY A 176 -16.45 11.62 -0.66
N GLU A 177 -16.62 11.25 0.61
CA GLU A 177 -17.36 12.04 1.57
C GLU A 177 -16.50 13.10 2.27
N ALA A 178 -17.17 14.10 2.86
CA ALA A 178 -16.54 15.01 3.80
C ALA A 178 -16.17 14.25 5.07
N VAL A 179 -14.93 14.42 5.55
CA VAL A 179 -14.53 13.86 6.85
C VAL A 179 -15.04 14.79 7.92
N LEU A 180 -15.86 14.27 8.83
CA LEU A 180 -16.22 14.98 10.05
C LEU A 180 -14.94 15.20 10.86
N ASP A 181 -14.75 16.41 11.35
CA ASP A 181 -13.59 16.84 12.12
C ASP A 181 -13.45 16.00 13.40
N HIS A 182 -12.79 14.85 13.29
CA HIS A 182 -12.38 14.03 14.43
C HIS A 182 -10.86 13.90 14.34
N PRO A 183 -10.11 14.30 15.38
CA PRO A 183 -8.65 14.22 15.36
C PRO A 183 -8.26 12.75 15.23
N LEU A 184 -7.63 12.39 14.11
CA LEU A 184 -6.94 11.12 13.97
C LEU A 184 -5.88 11.06 15.05
N ALA A 185 -5.94 10.03 15.89
CA ALA A 185 -4.92 9.76 16.88
C ALA A 185 -3.58 9.53 16.15
N GLU A 186 -2.66 10.48 16.30
CA GLU A 186 -1.26 10.29 15.97
C GLU A 186 -0.68 9.23 16.92
N THR A 187 -0.41 8.04 16.38
CA THR A 187 0.52 7.11 17.02
C THR A 187 1.61 6.77 16.01
N LEU A 188 2.46 7.75 15.72
CA LEU A 188 3.84 7.46 15.31
C LEU A 188 4.58 7.19 16.62
N ALA A 189 4.62 5.92 17.03
CA ALA A 189 5.50 5.52 18.11
C ALA A 189 6.94 5.56 17.56
N ASP A 190 7.67 6.60 17.94
CA ASP A 190 9.12 6.63 17.85
C ASP A 190 9.67 5.42 18.62
N HIS A 191 10.30 4.49 17.89
CA HIS A 191 11.14 3.47 18.51
C HIS A 191 12.56 4.03 18.59
N GLU A 192 12.93 4.51 19.79
CA GLU A 192 14.32 4.57 20.26
C GLU A 192 14.89 3.16 20.47
#